data_AF-A0A7C5CUN4-F1
#
_entry.id   AF-A0A7C5CUN4-F1
#
_cell.length_a   1.000
_cell.length_b   1.000
_cell.length_c   1.000
_cell.angle_alpha   90.00
_cell.angle_beta   90.00
_cell.angle_gamma   90.00
#
_symmetry.space_group_name_H-M   'P 1'
#
loop_
_entity.id
_entity.type
_entity.pdbx_description
1 polymer ?
#
loop_
_entity_poly.entity_id
_entity_poly.type
_entity_poly.pdbx_seq_one_letter_code
_entity_poly.pdbx_strand_id
1 'polypeptide(L)'
;MKEEYSISPDGEKFPIPSGADYEKEFGRIKQLVDARRELGKEIVVVMGVGFVGVVMAAVVADSGDDKFVIGMQRPSVRSYWKIPI
;
A
#
# COMPACT_ATOMS: atom_id res chain seq x y z
N MET A 1 14.14 -19.99 7.67
CA MET A 1 13.37 -19.60 6.47
C MET A 1 14.31 -18.81 5.58
N LYS A 2 14.34 -19.10 4.27
CA LYS A 2 15.16 -18.34 3.32
C LYS A 2 14.56 -16.93 3.24
N GLU A 3 15.36 -15.88 3.38
CA GLU A 3 14.89 -14.52 3.14
C GLU A 3 14.46 -14.41 1.67
N GLU A 4 13.18 -14.17 1.46
CA GLU A 4 12.63 -13.94 0.13
C GLU A 4 12.73 -12.46 -0.20
N TYR A 5 13.20 -12.16 -1.40
CA TYR A 5 13.36 -10.80 -1.90
C TYR A 5 12.50 -10.61 -3.14
N SER A 6 11.88 -9.44 -3.27
CA SER A 6 11.34 -8.95 -4.52
C SER A 6 12.36 -8.04 -5.19
N ILE A 7 12.56 -8.21 -6.49
CA ILE A 7 13.59 -7.48 -7.25
C ILE A 7 12.89 -6.56 -8.24
N SER A 8 13.21 -5.27 -8.20
CA SER A 8 12.73 -4.27 -9.17
C SER A 8 13.42 -4.42 -10.52
N PRO A 9 12.90 -3.77 -11.59
CA PRO A 9 13.52 -3.80 -12.92
C PRO A 9 14.95 -3.27 -12.99
N ASP A 10 15.35 -2.37 -12.08
CA ASP A 10 16.72 -1.83 -11.95
C ASP A 10 17.64 -2.68 -11.04
N GLY A 11 17.12 -3.77 -10.47
CA GLY A 11 17.89 -4.73 -9.68
C GLY A 11 17.93 -4.48 -8.18
N GLU A 12 17.23 -3.45 -7.67
CA GLU A 12 17.09 -3.23 -6.24
C GLU A 12 16.30 -4.38 -5.57
N LYS A 13 16.71 -4.74 -4.35
CA LYS A 13 16.16 -5.88 -3.61
C LYS A 13 15.35 -5.38 -2.42
N PHE A 14 14.10 -5.82 -2.38
CA PHE A 14 13.16 -5.51 -1.31
C PHE A 14 12.82 -6.79 -0.54
N PRO A 15 13.18 -6.90 0.75
CA PRO A 15 12.84 -8.08 1.55
C PRO A 15 11.32 -8.20 1.68
N ILE A 16 10.78 -9.42 1.55
CA ILE A 16 9.36 -9.66 1.80
C ILE A 16 9.07 -9.42 3.29
N PRO A 17 8.04 -8.61 3.63
CA PRO A 17 7.71 -8.30 5.02
C PRO A 17 7.50 -9.54 5.88
N SER A 18 8.09 -9.53 7.06
CA SER A 18 7.83 -10.51 8.10
C SER A 18 6.49 -10.24 8.78
N GLY A 19 6.01 -11.18 9.61
CA GLY A 19 4.82 -10.96 10.43
C GLY A 19 4.91 -9.72 11.33
N ALA A 20 6.09 -9.46 11.90
CA ALA A 20 6.31 -8.28 12.74
C ALA A 20 6.21 -6.97 11.93
N ASP A 21 6.65 -6.98 10.67
CA ASP A 21 6.51 -5.83 9.79
C ASP A 21 5.04 -5.54 9.47
N TYR A 22 4.22 -6.59 9.28
CA TYR A 22 2.76 -6.43 9.12
C TYR A 22 2.11 -5.81 10.35
N GLU A 23 2.46 -6.25 11.57
CA GLU A 23 1.89 -5.69 12.80
C GLU A 23 2.24 -4.20 12.96
N LYS A 24 3.51 -3.85 12.69
CA LYS A 24 3.97 -2.46 12.71
C LYS A 24 3.24 -1.61 11.67
N GLU A 25 3.13 -2.10 10.44
CA GLU A 25 2.47 -1.39 9.35
C GLU A 25 0.97 -1.24 9.59
N PHE A 26 0.32 -2.27 10.14
CA PHE A 26 -1.09 -2.18 10.54
C PHE A 26 -1.31 -1.10 11.59
N GLY A 27 -0.42 -0.99 12.60
CA GLY A 27 -0.47 0.09 13.58
C GLY A 27 -0.39 1.48 12.94
N ARG A 28 0.53 1.67 11.99
CA ARG A 28 0.69 2.92 11.24
C ARG A 28 -0.55 3.25 10.41
N ILE A 29 -1.08 2.28 9.64
CA ILE A 29 -2.28 2.46 8.82
C ILE A 29 -3.48 2.80 9.70
N LYS A 30 -3.63 2.12 10.84
CA LYS A 30 -4.71 2.39 11.80
C LYS A 30 -4.69 3.84 12.27
N GLN A 31 -3.52 4.34 12.71
CA GLN A 31 -3.38 5.74 13.13
C GLN A 31 -3.75 6.74 12.02
N LEU A 32 -3.31 6.47 10.78
CA LEU A 32 -3.66 7.30 9.63
C LEU A 32 -5.17 7.28 9.36
N VAL A 33 -5.78 6.09 9.35
CA VAL A 33 -7.22 5.94 9.11
C VAL A 33 -8.04 6.64 10.19
N ASP A 34 -7.68 6.49 11.46
CA ASP A 34 -8.38 7.12 12.57
C ASP A 34 -8.32 8.66 12.44
N ALA A 35 -7.14 9.23 12.18
CA ALA A 35 -6.98 10.67 11.97
C ALA A 35 -7.78 11.19 10.76
N ARG A 36 -7.91 10.40 9.68
CA ARG A 36 -8.69 10.81 8.49
C ARG A 36 -10.19 10.70 8.71
N ARG A 37 -10.64 9.74 9.50
CA ARG A 37 -12.04 9.63 9.93
C ARG A 37 -12.47 10.80 10.81
N GLU A 38 -11.60 11.27 11.71
CA GLU A 38 -11.85 12.48 12.52
C GLU A 38 -12.04 13.73 11.65
N LEU A 39 -11.38 13.79 10.49
CA LEU A 39 -11.56 14.83 9.47
C LEU A 39 -12.78 14.60 8.55
N GLY A 40 -13.63 13.60 8.85
CA GLY A 40 -14.80 13.26 8.07
C GLY A 40 -14.51 12.64 6.70
N LYS A 41 -13.30 12.11 6.48
CA LYS A 41 -12.93 11.50 5.19
C LYS A 41 -13.48 10.07 5.06
N GLU A 42 -13.97 9.73 3.88
CA GLU A 42 -14.25 8.36 3.48
C GLU A 42 -12.93 7.61 3.22
N ILE A 43 -12.81 6.39 3.75
CA ILE A 43 -11.61 5.57 3.58
C ILE A 43 -11.83 4.59 2.43
N VAL A 44 -11.04 4.72 1.36
CA VAL A 44 -11.14 3.85 0.19
C VAL A 44 -9.87 3.02 0.07
N VAL A 45 -10.03 1.69 -0.08
CA VAL A 45 -8.90 0.78 -0.29
C VAL A 45 -8.94 0.24 -1.71
N VAL A 46 -7.88 0.50 -2.48
CA VAL A 46 -7.69 -0.07 -3.81
C VAL A 46 -6.79 -1.29 -3.70
N MET A 47 -7.37 -2.47 -3.90
CA MET A 47 -6.63 -3.73 -3.90
C MET A 47 -5.98 -3.99 -5.27
N GLY A 48 -4.67 -4.14 -5.25
CA GLY A 48 -3.81 -4.27 -6.41
C GLY A 48 -3.28 -2.91 -6.86
N VAL A 49 -1.95 -2.73 -6.85
CA VAL A 49 -1.28 -1.49 -7.31
C VAL A 49 -0.44 -1.76 -8.56
N GLY A 50 -1.04 -2.48 -9.51
CA GLY A 50 -0.56 -2.53 -10.88
C GLY A 50 -0.99 -1.30 -11.68
N PHE A 51 -0.81 -1.32 -13.00
CA PHE A 51 -1.18 -0.20 -13.88
C PHE A 51 -2.62 0.31 -13.65
N VAL A 52 -3.61 -0.59 -13.68
CA VAL A 52 -5.02 -0.23 -13.46
C VAL A 52 -5.24 0.29 -12.04
N GLY A 53 -4.64 -0.38 -11.05
CA GLY A 53 -4.82 -0.05 -9.64
C GLY A 53 -4.35 1.35 -9.27
N VAL A 54 -3.15 1.73 -9.73
CA VAL A 54 -2.61 3.08 -9.44
C VAL A 54 -3.42 4.17 -10.14
N VAL A 55 -3.90 3.93 -11.37
CA VAL A 55 -4.79 4.85 -12.08
C VAL A 55 -6.11 4.99 -11.33
N MET A 56 -6.71 3.89 -10.88
CA MET A 56 -7.96 3.94 -10.11
C MET A 56 -7.78 4.64 -8.76
N ALA A 57 -6.66 4.42 -8.08
CA ALA A 57 -6.37 5.14 -6.83
C ALA A 57 -6.28 6.66 -7.06
N ALA A 58 -5.63 7.09 -8.14
CA ALA A 58 -5.54 8.50 -8.51
C ALA A 58 -6.92 9.08 -8.90
N VAL A 59 -7.69 8.38 -9.72
CA VAL A 59 -9.05 8.81 -10.13
C VAL A 59 -9.98 8.96 -8.94
N VAL A 60 -9.95 8.00 -7.99
CA VAL A 60 -10.77 8.09 -6.77
C VAL A 60 -10.31 9.26 -5.90
N ALA A 61 -9.00 9.46 -5.75
CA ALA A 61 -8.46 10.57 -4.97
C ALA A 61 -8.81 11.94 -5.58
N ASP A 62 -8.88 12.04 -6.91
CA ASP A 62 -9.20 13.26 -7.64
C ASP A 62 -10.73 13.51 -7.75
N SER A 63 -11.56 12.52 -7.42
CA SER A 63 -13.02 12.64 -7.49
C SER A 63 -13.63 13.57 -6.43
N GLY A 64 -12.85 14.01 -5.45
CA GLY A 64 -13.25 14.94 -4.41
C GLY A 64 -12.33 14.89 -3.19
N ASP A 65 -12.29 16.00 -2.45
CA ASP A 65 -11.43 16.13 -1.26
C ASP A 65 -11.94 15.31 -0.06
N ASP A 66 -13.09 14.66 -0.15
CA ASP A 66 -13.73 13.89 0.93
C ASP A 66 -13.11 12.50 1.13
N LYS A 67 -12.18 12.06 0.28
CA LYS A 67 -11.65 10.68 0.29
C LYS A 67 -10.20 10.60 0.76
N PHE A 68 -9.90 9.54 1.51
CA PHE A 68 -8.54 9.10 1.82
C PHE A 68 -8.31 7.72 1.19
N VAL A 69 -7.52 7.70 0.12
CA VAL A 69 -7.31 6.50 -0.70
C VAL A 69 -6.03 5.79 -0.29
N ILE A 70 -6.14 4.49 -0.06
CA ILE A 70 -5.03 3.60 0.32
C ILE A 70 -4.86 2.56 -0.79
N GLY A 71 -3.69 2.58 -1.44
CA GLY A 71 -3.28 1.49 -2.31
C GLY A 71 -2.78 0.30 -1.48
N MET A 72 -3.32 -0.88 -1.72
CA MET A 72 -2.93 -2.12 -1.04
C MET A 72 -2.51 -3.16 -2.06
N GLN A 73 -1.36 -3.78 -1.88
CA GLN A 73 -0.92 -4.89 -2.70
C GLN A 73 -0.39 -6.00 -1.80
N ARG A 74 -0.81 -7.23 -2.03
CA ARG A 74 -0.24 -8.38 -1.32
C ARG A 74 1.25 -8.48 -1.66
N PRO A 75 2.15 -8.47 -0.66
CA PRO A 75 3.57 -8.74 -0.88
C PRO A 75 3.78 -10.08 -1.57
N SER A 76 4.68 -10.09 -2.56
CA SER A 76 5.15 -11.30 -3.22
C SER A 76 6.52 -11.05 -3.83
N VAL A 77 7.32 -12.11 -3.99
CA VAL A 77 8.61 -12.06 -4.70
C VAL A 77 8.50 -11.36 -6.06
N ARG A 78 7.37 -11.53 -6.77
CA ARG A 78 7.17 -10.95 -8.11
C ARG A 78 6.88 -9.45 -8.11
N SER A 79 6.30 -8.90 -7.04
CA SER A 79 5.62 -7.61 -7.11
C SER A 79 5.76 -6.71 -5.89
N TYR A 80 6.41 -7.16 -4.81
CA TYR A 80 6.54 -6.34 -3.61
C TYR A 80 7.39 -5.10 -3.85
N TRP A 81 8.35 -5.14 -4.77
CA TRP A 81 9.12 -3.99 -5.22
C TRP A 81 8.26 -2.79 -5.64
N LYS A 82 6.98 -2.97 -6.00
CA LYS A 82 6.08 -1.89 -6.41
C LYS A 82 5.51 -1.05 -5.27
N ILE A 83 5.69 -1.47 -4.02
CA ILE A 83 5.05 -0.87 -2.83
C ILE A 83 5.97 0.13 -2.11
N PRO A 84 7.24 -0.20 -1.81
CA PRO A 84 8.14 0.67 -1.06
C PRO A 84 8.91 1.69 -1.93
N ILE A 85 8.60 1.79 -3.23
CA ILE A 85 9.16 2.79 -4.16
C ILE A 85 8.36 4.10 -4.07
#